data_AF-A0A9E5PUJ2-F1
#
_entry.id   AF-A0A9E5PUJ2-F1
#
_cell.length_a   1.000
_cell.length_b   1.000
_cell.length_c   1.000
_cell.angle_alpha   90.00
_cell.angle_beta   90.00
_cell.angle_gamma   90.00
#
_symmetry.space_group_name_H-M   'P 1'
#
loop_
_entity.id
_entity.type
_entity.pdbx_description
1 polymer ?
#
loop_
_entity_poly.entity_id
_entity_poly.type
_entity_poly.pdbx_seq_one_letter_code
_entity_poly.pdbx_strand_id
1 'polypeptide(L)'
;MNDRATPAAPTPAADTDNAWRALERRLDARLATVEQQIRHYPRPIPACDAQFNHLLEQRAAIPREIARLRAAAGAHPAGTGAADRALEDFVRSCPHLEPNPDG
;
A
#
# COMPACT_ATOMS: atom_id res chain seq x y z
N MET A 1 -11.12 -43.71 14.42
CA MET A 1 -11.88 -42.44 14.49
C MET A 1 -10.88 -41.34 14.16
N ASN A 2 -10.94 -40.76 12.96
CA ASN A 2 -10.04 -39.65 12.61
C ASN A 2 -10.72 -38.34 12.96
N ASP A 3 -10.23 -37.69 14.01
CA ASP A 3 -10.51 -36.30 14.34
C ASP A 3 -10.05 -35.41 13.18
N ARG A 4 -11.02 -35.02 12.35
CA ARG A 4 -10.85 -34.04 11.29
C ARG A 4 -10.69 -32.70 12.00
N ALA A 5 -9.47 -32.24 12.17
CA ALA A 5 -9.18 -30.87 12.59
C ALA A 5 -9.89 -29.91 11.62
N THR A 6 -10.97 -29.31 12.07
CA THR A 6 -11.63 -28.19 11.40
C THR A 6 -10.59 -27.07 11.28
N PRO A 7 -10.29 -26.52 10.09
CA PRO A 7 -9.52 -25.30 10.02
C PRO A 7 -10.33 -24.22 10.74
N ALA A 8 -9.80 -23.72 11.85
CA ALA A 8 -10.38 -22.59 12.56
C ALA A 8 -10.61 -21.46 11.53
N ALA A 9 -11.85 -20.97 11.46
CA ALA A 9 -12.20 -19.86 10.58
C ALA A 9 -11.20 -18.71 10.78
N PRO A 10 -10.77 -18.03 9.70
CA PRO A 10 -9.89 -16.88 9.84
C PRO A 10 -10.58 -15.88 10.76
N THR A 11 -9.87 -15.49 11.82
CA THR A 11 -10.40 -14.53 12.79
C THR A 11 -10.29 -13.14 12.19
N PRO A 12 -11.27 -12.25 12.41
CA PRO A 12 -11.28 -10.91 11.83
C PRO A 12 -10.00 -10.12 12.17
N ALA A 13 -9.34 -10.43 13.29
CA ALA A 13 -8.04 -9.87 13.63
C ALA A 13 -6.92 -10.24 12.65
N ALA A 14 -6.82 -11.53 12.29
CA ALA A 14 -5.81 -12.00 11.35
C ALA A 14 -6.06 -11.47 9.93
N ASP A 15 -7.33 -11.33 9.53
CA ASP A 15 -7.71 -10.75 8.24
C ASP A 15 -7.31 -9.28 8.14
N THR A 16 -7.61 -8.46 9.17
CA THR A 16 -7.24 -7.05 9.16
C THR A 16 -5.72 -6.84 9.17
N ASP A 17 -4.96 -7.60 9.98
CA ASP A 17 -3.49 -7.51 9.99
C ASP A 17 -2.89 -7.89 8.63
N ASN A 18 -3.36 -8.98 8.03
CA ASN A 18 -2.92 -9.39 6.70
C ASN A 18 -3.27 -8.33 5.64
N ALA A 19 -4.44 -7.69 5.75
CA ALA A 19 -4.84 -6.61 4.85
C ALA A 19 -3.90 -5.39 4.98
N TRP A 20 -3.57 -4.96 6.19
CA TRP A 20 -2.58 -3.88 6.42
C TRP A 20 -1.23 -4.21 5.78
N ARG A 21 -0.72 -5.42 6.02
CA ARG A 21 0.55 -5.88 5.43
C ARG A 21 0.49 -6.01 3.91
N ALA A 22 -0.67 -6.38 3.35
CA ALA A 22 -0.88 -6.42 1.91
C ALA A 22 -0.84 -5.01 1.30
N LEU A 23 -1.48 -4.02 1.92
CA LEU A 23 -1.43 -2.64 1.47
C LEU A 23 -0.02 -2.05 1.54
N GLU A 24 0.71 -2.33 2.62
CA GLU A 24 2.10 -1.90 2.77
C GLU A 24 2.98 -2.43 1.63
N ARG A 25 2.89 -3.74 1.33
CA ARG A 25 3.62 -4.35 0.20
C ARG A 25 3.26 -3.72 -1.14
N ARG A 26 2.01 -3.31 -1.35
CA ARG A 26 1.57 -2.66 -2.59
C ARG A 26 2.19 -1.27 -2.75
N LEU A 27 2.22 -0.48 -1.68
CA LEU A 27 2.85 0.84 -1.69
C LEU A 27 4.38 0.73 -1.89
N ASP A 28 5.02 -0.24 -1.24
CA ASP A 28 6.45 -0.50 -1.41
C ASP A 28 6.79 -0.91 -2.85
N ALA A 29 6.00 -1.82 -3.44
CA ALA A 29 6.12 -2.19 -4.84
C ALA A 29 5.93 -1.00 -5.78
N ARG A 30 4.95 -0.12 -5.50
CA ARG A 30 4.73 1.10 -6.29
C ARG A 30 5.91 2.06 -6.20
N LEU A 31 6.50 2.24 -5.03
CA LEU A 31 7.70 3.05 -4.85
C LEU A 31 8.87 2.49 -5.69
N ALA A 32 9.10 1.18 -5.63
CA ALA A 32 10.13 0.52 -6.41
C ALA A 32 9.92 0.71 -7.92
N THR A 33 8.68 0.59 -8.42
CA THR A 33 8.34 0.87 -9.82
C THR A 33 8.64 2.33 -10.20
N VAL A 34 8.23 3.30 -9.37
CA VAL A 34 8.51 4.72 -9.62
C VAL A 34 10.02 4.99 -9.67
N GLU A 35 10.80 4.43 -8.74
CA GLU A 35 12.25 4.56 -8.75
C GLU A 35 12.88 3.92 -9.98
N GLN A 36 12.36 2.78 -10.44
CA GLN A 36 12.81 2.15 -11.69
C GLN A 36 12.51 3.03 -12.90
N GLN A 37 11.31 3.61 -12.99
CA GLN A 37 10.93 4.52 -14.09
C GLN A 37 11.81 5.77 -14.12
N ILE A 38 12.10 6.37 -12.96
CA ILE A 38 13.02 7.52 -12.85
C ILE A 38 14.43 7.14 -13.34
N ARG A 39 14.94 5.95 -12.96
CA ARG A 39 16.27 5.48 -13.36
C ARG A 39 16.41 5.21 -14.86
N HIS A 40 15.34 4.71 -15.49
CA HIS A 40 15.32 4.39 -16.93
C HIS A 40 14.80 5.53 -17.80
N TYR A 41 14.52 6.70 -17.21
CA TYR A 41 13.96 7.82 -17.93
C TYR A 41 14.94 8.34 -19.02
N PRO A 42 14.49 8.52 -20.28
CA PRO A 42 15.36 8.92 -21.37
C PRO A 42 15.95 10.31 -21.16
N ARG A 43 17.21 10.50 -21.60
CA ARG A 43 17.89 11.80 -21.59
C ARG A 43 18.05 12.34 -23.01
N PRO A 44 17.98 13.67 -23.22
CA PRO A 44 17.85 14.74 -22.21
C PRO A 44 16.40 14.91 -21.71
N ILE A 45 16.24 15.25 -20.42
CA ILE A 45 14.93 15.47 -19.80
C ILE A 45 14.52 16.93 -20.01
N PRO A 46 13.39 17.22 -20.65
CA PRO A 46 12.85 18.57 -20.77
C PRO A 46 12.57 19.18 -19.38
N ALA A 47 12.89 20.45 -19.16
CA ALA A 47 12.63 21.11 -17.87
C ALA A 47 11.14 21.16 -17.48
N CYS A 48 10.24 21.06 -18.47
CA CYS A 48 8.78 21.03 -18.28
C CYS A 48 8.19 19.63 -18.45
N ASP A 49 8.98 18.57 -18.28
CA ASP A 49 8.49 17.20 -18.38
C ASP A 49 7.55 16.87 -17.21
N ALA A 50 6.25 17.01 -17.47
CA ALA A 50 5.20 16.77 -16.49
C ALA A 50 5.19 15.32 -15.98
N GLN A 51 5.58 14.36 -16.82
CA GLN A 51 5.65 12.95 -16.42
C GLN A 51 6.81 12.71 -15.45
N PHE A 52 8.00 13.26 -15.73
CA PHE A 52 9.14 13.15 -14.83
C PHE A 52 8.88 13.84 -13.49
N ASN A 53 8.29 15.05 -13.51
CA ASN A 53 7.90 15.76 -12.29
C ASN A 53 6.89 14.95 -11.47
N HIS A 54 5.89 14.35 -12.11
CA HIS A 54 4.93 13.50 -11.44
C HIS A 54 5.56 12.25 -10.78
N LEU A 55 6.57 11.65 -11.42
CA LEU A 55 7.33 10.54 -10.80
C LEU A 55 8.11 10.99 -9.57
N LEU A 56 8.71 12.19 -9.59
CA LEU A 56 9.38 12.76 -8.43
C LEU A 56 8.40 13.04 -7.27
N GLU A 57 7.22 13.56 -7.58
CA GLU A 57 6.16 13.77 -6.59
C GLU A 57 5.73 12.45 -5.96
N GLN A 58 5.49 11.42 -6.77
CA GLN A 58 5.14 10.08 -6.27
C GLN A 58 6.25 9.50 -5.38
N ARG A 59 7.52 9.62 -5.80
CA ARG A 59 8.68 9.16 -5.02
C ARG A 59 8.76 9.83 -3.64
N ALA A 60 8.33 11.09 -3.53
CA ALA A 60 8.29 11.81 -2.27
C ALA A 60 7.02 11.51 -1.44
N ALA A 61 5.88 11.25 -2.09
CA ALA A 61 4.58 11.04 -1.45
C ALA A 61 4.41 9.61 -0.90
N ILE A 62 4.76 8.58 -1.66
CA ILE A 62 4.52 7.18 -1.29
C ILE A 62 5.15 6.79 0.06
N PRO A 63 6.41 7.17 0.40
CA PRO A 63 6.97 6.88 1.72
C PRO A 63 6.17 7.49 2.88
N ARG A 64 5.56 8.66 2.66
CA ARG A 64 4.71 9.32 3.65
C ARG A 64 3.41 8.55 3.85
N GLU A 65 2.83 8.03 2.78
CA GLU A 65 1.65 7.17 2.87
C GLU A 65 1.93 5.84 3.57
N ILE A 66 3.10 5.22 3.34
CA ILE A 66 3.54 4.03 4.09
C ILE A 66 3.64 4.34 5.58
N ALA A 67 4.22 5.48 5.96
CA ALA A 67 4.30 5.90 7.35
C ALA A 67 2.91 6.13 7.97
N ARG A 68 1.99 6.77 7.23
CA ARG A 68 0.60 6.97 7.63
C ARG A 68 -0.14 5.64 7.81
N LEU A 69 0.06 4.68 6.91
CA LEU A 69 -0.48 3.32 7.00
C LEU A 69 -0.01 2.63 8.28
N ARG A 70 1.30 2.62 8.54
CA ARG A 70 1.88 1.98 9.73
C ARG A 70 1.36 2.62 11.02
N ALA A 71 1.21 3.94 11.04
CA ALA A 71 0.64 4.65 12.17
C ALA A 71 -0.84 4.27 12.42
N ALA A 72 -1.65 4.18 11.36
CA ALA A 72 -3.04 3.74 11.46
C ALA A 72 -3.15 2.30 11.96
N ALA A 73 -2.37 1.37 11.41
CA ALA A 73 -2.33 -0.02 11.84
C ALA A 73 -1.90 -0.16 13.33
N GLY A 74 -0.94 0.67 13.79
CA GLY A 74 -0.51 0.68 15.18
C GLY A 74 -1.51 1.33 16.15
N ALA A 75 -2.30 2.30 15.69
CA ALA A 75 -3.31 2.98 16.50
C ALA A 75 -4.59 2.14 16.69
N HIS A 76 -4.86 1.22 15.76
CA HIS A 76 -6.08 0.41 15.76
C HIS A 76 -5.73 -1.08 15.91
N PRO A 77 -5.82 -1.67 17.11
CA PRO A 77 -5.49 -3.07 17.31
C PRO A 77 -6.41 -3.97 16.47
N ALA A 78 -5.80 -4.98 15.87
CA ALA A 78 -6.45 -5.95 15.00
C ALA A 78 -7.64 -6.64 15.68
N GLY A 79 -8.71 -6.90 14.91
CA GLY A 79 -9.91 -7.59 15.40
C GLY A 79 -10.95 -6.67 16.03
N THR A 80 -10.72 -5.36 15.99
CA THR A 80 -11.70 -4.35 16.36
C THR A 80 -12.40 -3.80 15.11
N GLY A 81 -13.69 -3.51 15.19
CA GLY A 81 -14.40 -2.83 14.09
C GLY A 81 -13.82 -1.45 13.76
N ALA A 82 -13.07 -0.84 14.68
CA ALA A 82 -12.32 0.39 14.44
C ALA A 82 -11.14 0.19 13.48
N ALA A 83 -10.45 -0.97 13.55
CA ALA A 83 -9.36 -1.29 12.64
C ALA A 83 -9.85 -1.53 11.21
N ASP A 84 -11.01 -2.17 11.06
CA ASP A 84 -11.65 -2.37 9.75
C ASP A 84 -12.04 -1.03 9.11
N ARG A 85 -12.69 -0.15 9.88
CA ARG A 85 -13.05 1.19 9.41
C ARG A 85 -11.82 2.06 9.07
N ALA A 86 -10.76 1.96 9.86
CA ALA A 86 -9.52 2.67 9.59
C ALA A 86 -8.83 2.17 8.31
N LEU A 87 -8.89 0.86 8.05
CA LEU A 87 -8.41 0.23 6.83
C LEU A 87 -9.19 0.74 5.62
N GLU A 88 -10.52 0.73 5.68
CA GLU A 88 -11.38 1.25 4.61
C GLU A 88 -11.13 2.75 4.34
N ASP A 89 -11.03 3.56 5.39
CA ASP A 89 -10.72 5.00 5.27
C ASP A 89 -9.35 5.24 4.62
N PHE A 90 -8.35 4.44 5.01
CA PHE A 90 -7.03 4.50 4.39
C PHE A 90 -7.09 4.15 2.91
N VAL A 91 -7.74 3.03 2.55
CA VAL A 91 -7.89 2.60 1.15
C VAL A 91 -8.59 3.67 0.32
N ARG A 92 -9.63 4.30 0.87
CA ARG A 92 -10.38 5.36 0.19
C ARG A 92 -9.60 6.66 0.05
N SER A 93 -8.71 6.97 0.98
CA SER A 93 -7.97 8.24 1.01
C SER A 93 -6.56 8.16 0.41
N CYS A 94 -6.04 6.97 0.12
CA CYS A 94 -4.70 6.78 -0.45
C CYS A 94 -4.76 6.65 -1.98
N PRO A 95 -4.38 7.69 -2.74
CA PRO A 95 -4.45 7.68 -4.21
C PRO A 95 -3.36 6.80 -4.86
N HIS A 96 -2.38 6.32 -4.10
CA HIS A 96 -1.24 5.54 -4.60
C HIS A 96 -1.44 4.02 -4.52
N LEU A 97 -2.62 3.57 -4.07
CA LEU A 97 -2.99 2.16 -3.99
C LEU A 97 -3.55 1.58 -5.29
N GLU A 98 -3.82 2.43 -6.28
CA GLU A 98 -4.25 1.94 -7.59
C GLU A 98 -3.14 1.06 -8.20
N PRO A 99 -3.47 -0.16 -8.68
CA PRO A 99 -2.55 -0.82 -9.58
C PRO A 99 -2.41 0.12 -10.79
N ASN A 100 -1.18 0.37 -11.25
CA ASN A 100 -1.07 0.75 -12.66
C ASN A 100 -1.66 -0.45 -13.42
N PRO A 101 -2.79 -0.34 -14.14
CA PRO A 101 -2.95 -1.20 -15.29
C PRO A 101 -1.79 -0.83 -16.22
N ASP A 102 -1.27 -1.82 -16.94
CA ASP A 102 -0.19 -1.66 -17.93
C ASP A 102 1.22 -1.58 -17.33
N GLY A 103 1.84 -2.76 -17.31
CA GLY A 103 3.27 -2.89 -17.56
C GLY A 103 3.60 -2.71 -19.04
#